data_AF-A0A2E9NKC4-F1
#
_entry.id   AF-A0A2E9NKC4-F1
#
_cell.length_a   1.000
_cell.length_b   1.000
_cell.length_c   1.000
_cell.angle_alpha   90.00
_cell.angle_beta   90.00
_cell.angle_gamma   90.00
#
_symmetry.space_group_name_H-M   'P 1'
#
loop_
_entity.id
_entity.type
_entity.pdbx_description
1 polymer ?
#
loop_
_entity_poly.entity_id
_entity_poly.type
_entity_poly.pdbx_seq_one_letter_code
_entity_poly.pdbx_strand_id
1 'polypeptide(L)'
;MSMRLLVALVGALCATLVASVTIPVPSIPSITGFGQLSAAQVVQSGRPPALLEPGGEAPGPAFSGAWLRRRETRVNVGLLGTITAGMAPALTLNLFSDVELLAVFERMEATNPGSVWVGHLEDEPMSSVTLAVVDGVLSGQVSHAGGLYEITADADGAAVVSRLDPSRIQGDEPVGLLSRGAWPPDPDAGLSAAGGELTVITVANFYTKAAKKRAGGPAAIKASIAGNIARTNTAYIESGVDQRIKQVSVRQINYKETGSISTDLIRLADTTDRFMKSAHTVRNAKKADLVSLIVSQAVTWRCGGVAYTPSNGPPGDTGAFSVIEFPLCMADIVYAHELGHNMGLMHDWYASDDTGTFNYGHGHVDTKKKFVTIMAYLSHCQALGLTCTRYALFSNPKKKFLGRKTGVGGKKTKCKAGKTKPSNCAANAARALNNTGKIVAAFR
;
A
#
# COMPACT_ATOMS: atom_id res chain seq x y z
N MET A 1 -68.10 16.64 20.84
CA MET A 1 -69.28 16.70 19.95
C MET A 1 -69.00 17.75 18.89
N SER A 2 -69.30 17.39 17.65
CA SER A 2 -68.98 18.00 16.36
C SER A 2 -69.22 19.52 16.21
N MET A 3 -68.28 20.17 15.50
CA MET A 3 -68.47 20.85 14.19
C MET A 3 -69.25 22.18 14.13
N ARG A 4 -68.82 23.00 13.15
CA ARG A 4 -69.47 24.21 12.57
C ARG A 4 -69.20 25.49 13.37
N LEU A 5 -68.94 26.67 12.80
CA LEU A 5 -68.64 27.19 11.46
C LEU A 5 -68.45 28.70 11.73
N LEU A 6 -67.53 29.44 11.12
CA LEU A 6 -67.86 30.80 10.69
C LEU A 6 -66.97 31.17 9.49
N VAL A 7 -67.64 31.36 8.37
CA VAL A 7 -67.16 31.60 7.02
C VAL A 7 -67.38 33.06 6.68
N ALA A 8 -66.52 33.58 5.79
CA ALA A 8 -66.69 34.77 4.96
C ALA A 8 -66.59 36.14 5.68
N LEU A 9 -66.05 37.22 5.10
CA LEU A 9 -66.01 37.62 3.69
C LEU A 9 -64.97 38.74 3.52
N VAL A 10 -64.11 38.67 2.50
CA VAL A 10 -63.68 39.71 1.52
C VAL A 10 -62.60 39.01 0.68
N GLY A 11 -62.68 38.75 -0.63
CA GLY A 11 -63.51 39.33 -1.67
C GLY A 11 -62.63 40.04 -2.71
N ALA A 12 -62.31 39.33 -3.79
CA ALA A 12 -61.90 39.81 -5.12
C ALA A 12 -60.40 40.06 -5.47
N LEU A 13 -59.95 39.21 -6.41
CA LEU A 13 -59.16 39.47 -7.63
C LEU A 13 -57.79 40.18 -7.52
N CYS A 14 -56.71 39.43 -7.79
CA CYS A 14 -55.92 39.62 -9.01
C CYS A 14 -54.94 38.46 -9.22
N ALA A 15 -55.17 37.66 -10.26
CA ALA A 15 -54.20 36.70 -10.76
C ALA A 15 -52.96 37.48 -11.26
N THR A 16 -51.80 37.20 -10.67
CA THR A 16 -50.51 37.69 -11.16
C THR A 16 -49.59 36.53 -11.44
N LEU A 17 -49.06 36.54 -12.67
CA LEU A 17 -48.04 35.68 -13.22
C LEU A 17 -46.93 35.38 -12.18
N VAL A 18 -46.74 34.10 -11.86
CA VAL A 18 -45.44 33.63 -11.36
C VAL A 18 -44.62 33.28 -12.59
N ALA A 19 -43.81 34.23 -13.05
CA ALA A 19 -42.77 33.97 -14.03
C ALA A 19 -41.69 33.09 -13.37
N SER A 20 -41.63 31.83 -13.79
CA SER A 20 -40.55 30.91 -13.46
C SER A 20 -39.24 31.46 -14.05
N VAL A 21 -38.39 32.05 -13.22
CA VAL A 21 -37.01 32.39 -13.63
C VAL A 21 -36.22 31.07 -13.67
N THR A 22 -36.21 30.43 -14.82
CA THR A 22 -35.23 29.39 -15.15
C THR A 22 -33.90 30.08 -15.38
N ILE A 23 -32.98 29.97 -14.41
CA ILE A 23 -31.57 30.32 -14.63
C ILE A 23 -31.00 29.26 -15.58
N PRO A 24 -30.52 29.61 -16.78
CA PRO A 24 -29.87 28.64 -17.64
C PRO A 24 -28.54 28.24 -16.97
N VAL A 25 -28.46 27.00 -16.51
CA VAL A 25 -27.18 26.36 -16.22
C VAL A 25 -26.45 26.28 -17.57
N PRO A 26 -25.27 26.89 -17.73
CA PRO A 26 -24.53 26.73 -18.97
C PRO A 26 -24.23 25.24 -19.13
N SER A 27 -24.75 24.65 -20.21
CA SER A 27 -24.39 23.32 -20.65
C SER A 27 -22.89 23.29 -20.86
N ILE A 28 -22.18 22.57 -19.99
CA ILE A 28 -20.80 22.17 -20.25
C ILE A 28 -20.83 21.43 -21.58
N PRO A 29 -20.11 21.87 -22.62
CA PRO A 29 -20.09 21.13 -23.86
C PRO A 29 -19.56 19.74 -23.55
N SER A 30 -20.36 18.72 -23.86
CA SER A 30 -19.89 17.36 -24.02
C SER A 30 -18.87 17.39 -25.14
N ILE A 31 -17.59 17.59 -24.80
CA ILE A 31 -16.49 17.35 -25.73
C ILE A 31 -16.37 15.84 -25.84
N THR A 32 -17.22 15.27 -26.68
CA THR A 32 -17.03 13.95 -27.27
C THR A 32 -15.78 14.03 -28.13
N GLY A 33 -14.70 13.38 -27.68
CA GLY A 33 -13.52 13.08 -28.48
C GLY A 33 -12.50 14.22 -28.59
N PHE A 34 -11.47 14.17 -27.74
CA PHE A 34 -10.12 14.48 -28.23
C PHE A 34 -9.41 13.15 -28.43
N GLY A 35 -8.88 12.99 -29.65
CA GLY A 35 -8.37 11.72 -30.16
C GLY A 35 -7.32 11.09 -29.26
N GLN A 36 -7.30 9.76 -29.25
CA GLN A 36 -6.11 9.01 -28.85
C GLN A 36 -4.93 9.64 -29.58
N LEU A 37 -4.04 10.33 -28.85
CA LEU A 37 -2.73 10.63 -29.41
C LEU A 37 -2.10 9.28 -29.73
N SER A 38 -1.90 9.02 -31.02
CA SER A 38 -1.19 7.82 -31.43
C SER A 38 0.21 7.85 -30.82
N ALA A 39 0.80 6.68 -30.58
CA ALA A 39 2.19 6.60 -30.12
C ALA A 39 3.15 7.38 -31.04
N ALA A 40 2.80 7.58 -32.32
CA ALA A 40 3.55 8.39 -33.27
C ALA A 40 3.56 9.91 -32.96
N GLN A 41 2.49 10.45 -32.37
CA GLN A 41 2.43 11.87 -31.98
C GLN A 41 3.20 12.15 -30.67
N VAL A 42 3.35 11.15 -29.82
CA VAL A 42 4.17 11.22 -28.59
C VAL A 42 5.66 11.31 -28.90
N VAL A 43 6.11 10.62 -29.96
CA VAL A 43 7.52 10.63 -30.40
C VAL A 43 7.93 11.98 -31.02
N GLN A 44 6.99 12.73 -31.61
CA GLN A 44 7.28 13.98 -32.33
C GLN A 44 7.51 15.22 -31.44
N SER A 45 7.07 15.23 -30.19
CA SER A 45 7.18 16.42 -29.30
C SER A 45 8.50 16.49 -28.53
N GLY A 46 9.28 15.40 -28.49
CA GLY A 46 10.48 15.27 -27.65
C GLY A 46 10.21 15.26 -26.14
N ARG A 47 8.93 15.32 -25.69
CA ARG A 47 8.53 15.26 -24.28
C ARG A 47 7.71 14.01 -23.99
N PRO A 48 8.06 13.24 -22.95
CA PRO A 48 7.25 12.11 -22.50
C PRO A 48 5.79 12.53 -22.21
N PRO A 49 4.80 11.70 -22.58
CA PRO A 49 3.39 12.06 -22.47
C PRO A 49 2.97 12.17 -21.00
N ALA A 50 2.01 13.04 -20.70
CA ALA A 50 1.50 13.23 -19.34
C ALA A 50 0.38 12.23 -19.01
N LEU A 51 0.45 11.59 -17.82
CA LEU A 51 -0.57 10.65 -17.37
C LEU A 51 -1.87 11.34 -16.97
N LEU A 52 -1.75 12.54 -16.39
CA LEU A 52 -2.84 13.25 -15.74
C LEU A 52 -3.19 14.50 -16.54
N GLU A 53 -4.48 14.79 -16.68
CA GLU A 53 -4.90 16.07 -17.27
C GLU A 53 -4.57 17.22 -16.30
N PRO A 54 -4.05 18.36 -16.79
CA PRO A 54 -3.95 19.57 -15.98
C PRO A 54 -5.35 19.97 -15.47
N GLY A 55 -5.51 20.03 -14.16
CA GLY A 55 -6.76 20.44 -13.50
C GLY A 55 -6.50 21.56 -12.51
N GLY A 56 -7.53 22.37 -12.25
CA GLY A 56 -7.50 23.39 -11.20
C GLY A 56 -7.28 22.75 -9.82
N GLU A 57 -6.41 23.36 -9.01
CA GLU A 57 -6.27 22.98 -7.61
C GLU A 57 -7.49 23.48 -6.85
N ALA A 58 -8.49 22.62 -6.68
CA ALA A 58 -9.51 22.90 -5.68
C ALA A 58 -8.84 22.81 -4.30
N PRO A 59 -8.95 23.82 -3.42
CA PRO A 59 -8.74 23.59 -2.01
C PRO A 59 -9.77 22.54 -1.60
N GLY A 60 -9.33 21.29 -1.47
CA GLY A 60 -10.15 20.27 -0.83
C GLY A 60 -10.51 20.74 0.59
N PRO A 61 -11.57 20.20 1.21
CA PRO A 61 -11.73 20.34 2.65
C PRO A 61 -10.37 20.05 3.29
N ALA A 62 -9.91 20.92 4.19
CA ALA A 62 -8.73 20.66 4.99
C ALA A 62 -8.99 19.36 5.77
N PHE A 63 -8.67 18.21 5.17
CA PHE A 63 -8.80 16.94 5.84
C PHE A 63 -7.69 16.91 6.89
N SER A 64 -8.09 17.14 8.13
CA SER A 64 -7.25 16.98 9.30
C SER A 64 -6.57 15.60 9.27
N GLY A 65 -5.23 15.56 9.25
CA GLY A 65 -4.48 14.32 9.40
C GLY A 65 -3.37 14.13 8.37
N ALA A 66 -3.39 12.99 7.68
CA ALA A 66 -2.28 12.48 6.88
C ALA A 66 -2.24 12.95 5.41
N TRP A 67 -3.23 13.72 4.95
CA TRP A 67 -3.27 14.27 3.59
C TRP A 67 -2.82 15.73 3.61
N LEU A 68 -1.68 16.03 2.98
CA LEU A 68 -1.10 17.37 2.98
C LEU A 68 -1.70 18.28 1.91
N ARG A 69 -1.98 17.73 0.73
CA ARG A 69 -2.67 18.43 -0.37
C ARG A 69 -3.28 17.45 -1.36
N ARG A 70 -4.28 17.91 -2.10
CA ARG A 70 -5.07 17.09 -3.03
C ARG A 70 -5.55 17.92 -4.22
N ARG A 71 -5.73 17.27 -5.38
CA ARG A 71 -6.49 17.83 -6.51
C ARG A 71 -7.22 16.74 -7.29
N GLU A 72 -8.34 17.11 -7.90
CA GLU A 72 -9.04 16.27 -8.89
C GLU A 72 -8.35 16.36 -10.26
N THR A 73 -8.44 15.29 -11.03
CA THR A 73 -7.86 15.20 -12.37
C THR A 73 -8.59 14.13 -13.19
N ARG A 74 -8.18 13.97 -14.45
CA ARG A 74 -8.52 12.81 -15.28
C ARG A 74 -7.25 12.04 -15.61
N VAL A 75 -7.39 10.73 -15.74
CA VAL A 75 -6.27 9.82 -16.00
C VAL A 75 -6.37 9.29 -17.41
N ASN A 76 -5.29 9.40 -18.17
CA ASN A 76 -5.19 8.76 -19.48
C ASN A 76 -4.65 7.32 -19.34
N VAL A 77 -5.52 6.42 -18.89
CA VAL A 77 -5.18 5.02 -18.60
C VAL A 77 -4.66 4.28 -19.84
N GLY A 78 -5.11 4.68 -21.03
CA GLY A 78 -4.68 4.10 -22.30
C GLY A 78 -3.18 4.28 -22.59
N LEU A 79 -2.54 5.30 -22.00
CA LEU A 79 -1.09 5.52 -22.15
C LEU A 79 -0.25 4.42 -21.51
N LEU A 80 -0.73 3.80 -20.43
CA LEU A 80 0.08 2.81 -19.69
C LEU A 80 0.33 1.54 -20.52
N GLY A 81 -0.53 1.23 -21.49
CA GLY A 81 -0.31 0.13 -22.44
C GLY A 81 0.64 0.48 -23.59
N THR A 82 0.86 1.76 -23.88
CA THR A 82 1.72 2.22 -24.99
C THR A 82 3.13 2.57 -24.53
N ILE A 83 3.29 3.01 -23.28
CA ILE A 83 4.57 3.34 -22.64
C ILE A 83 5.21 2.05 -22.12
N THR A 84 5.92 1.39 -23.03
CA THR A 84 6.73 0.20 -22.77
C THR A 84 8.17 0.46 -23.20
N ALA A 85 9.07 -0.46 -22.89
CA ALA A 85 10.49 -0.36 -23.25
C ALA A 85 10.76 -0.10 -24.76
N GLY A 86 9.78 -0.31 -25.66
CA GLY A 86 9.95 -0.16 -27.10
C GLY A 86 9.51 1.16 -27.74
N MET A 87 8.61 1.95 -27.13
CA MET A 87 7.96 3.09 -27.83
C MET A 87 8.16 4.46 -27.15
N ALA A 88 8.30 4.50 -25.83
CA ALA A 88 8.72 5.65 -25.03
C ALA A 88 8.90 5.14 -23.60
N PRO A 89 10.13 4.95 -23.08
CA PRO A 89 10.33 4.34 -21.77
C PRO A 89 10.05 5.31 -20.61
N ALA A 90 9.35 6.42 -20.86
CA ALA A 90 9.12 7.46 -19.86
C ALA A 90 7.70 8.04 -19.94
N LEU A 91 7.21 8.50 -18.79
CA LEU A 91 5.90 9.06 -18.55
C LEU A 91 6.01 10.28 -17.65
N THR A 92 5.36 11.37 -18.03
CA THR A 92 5.31 12.57 -17.19
C THR A 92 4.18 12.43 -16.15
N LEU A 93 4.56 12.55 -14.88
CA LEU A 93 3.66 12.62 -13.73
C LEU A 93 3.56 14.06 -13.27
N ASN A 94 2.68 14.81 -13.91
CA ASN A 94 2.25 16.13 -13.45
C ASN A 94 1.33 15.95 -12.24
N LEU A 95 1.88 15.71 -11.05
CA LEU A 95 1.10 15.41 -9.85
C LEU A 95 0.39 16.66 -9.31
N PHE A 96 1.05 17.82 -9.39
CA PHE A 96 0.52 19.15 -9.01
C PHE A 96 1.10 20.23 -9.94
N SER A 97 0.63 21.47 -9.82
CA SER A 97 1.15 22.59 -10.60
C SER A 97 2.65 22.84 -10.37
N ASP A 98 3.15 22.52 -9.17
CA ASP A 98 4.53 22.68 -8.73
C ASP A 98 5.31 21.35 -8.65
N VAL A 99 4.69 20.21 -9.00
CA VAL A 99 5.33 18.89 -8.95
C VAL A 99 5.04 18.14 -10.24
N GLU A 100 6.00 18.22 -11.15
CA GLU A 100 6.10 17.44 -12.37
C GLU A 100 7.31 16.52 -12.27
N LEU A 101 7.09 15.21 -12.37
CA LEU A 101 8.12 14.19 -12.22
C LEU A 101 8.19 13.33 -13.46
N LEU A 102 9.39 12.94 -13.88
CA LEU A 102 9.55 12.01 -15.00
C LEU A 102 9.75 10.58 -14.50
N ALA A 103 8.78 9.71 -14.80
CA ALA A 103 8.81 8.30 -14.44
C ALA A 103 9.33 7.46 -15.62
N VAL A 104 10.34 6.63 -15.37
CA VAL A 104 10.93 5.69 -16.31
C VAL A 104 10.34 4.30 -16.10
N PHE A 105 9.92 3.66 -17.18
CA PHE A 105 9.37 2.31 -17.21
C PHE A 105 10.45 1.26 -16.92
N GLU A 106 10.12 0.30 -16.07
CA GLU A 106 10.93 -0.90 -15.85
C GLU A 106 10.26 -2.16 -16.36
N ARG A 107 9.00 -2.38 -15.97
CA ARG A 107 8.26 -3.60 -16.31
C ARG A 107 6.74 -3.44 -16.20
N MET A 108 6.05 -4.29 -16.95
CA MET A 108 4.61 -4.52 -16.79
C MET A 108 4.40 -5.83 -16.03
N GLU A 109 3.52 -5.82 -15.03
CA GLU A 109 3.03 -7.03 -14.36
C GLU A 109 1.56 -7.25 -14.74
N ALA A 110 1.20 -8.47 -15.19
CA ALA A 110 -0.19 -8.80 -15.49
C ALA A 110 -0.99 -9.05 -14.21
N THR A 111 -2.24 -8.56 -14.17
CA THR A 111 -3.20 -8.88 -13.11
C THR A 111 -4.45 -9.49 -13.74
N ASN A 112 -5.26 -10.18 -12.94
CA ASN A 112 -6.50 -10.77 -13.46
C ASN A 112 -7.74 -10.15 -12.78
N PRO A 113 -8.49 -9.26 -13.47
CA PRO A 113 -8.13 -8.56 -14.71
C PRO A 113 -7.13 -7.40 -14.46
N GLY A 114 -6.49 -6.89 -15.52
CA GLY A 114 -5.70 -5.65 -15.48
C GLY A 114 -4.18 -5.80 -15.61
N SER A 115 -3.46 -4.76 -15.22
CA SER A 115 -1.99 -4.73 -15.23
C SER A 115 -1.42 -3.71 -14.25
N VAL A 116 -0.14 -3.84 -13.92
CA VAL A 116 0.61 -2.87 -13.12
C VAL A 116 1.82 -2.40 -13.92
N TRP A 117 1.90 -1.11 -14.15
CA TRP A 117 3.08 -0.43 -14.69
C TRP A 117 4.02 -0.10 -13.53
N VAL A 118 5.24 -0.60 -13.57
CA VAL A 118 6.25 -0.41 -12.52
C VAL A 118 7.43 0.35 -13.11
N GLY A 119 7.90 1.34 -12.34
CA GLY A 119 9.02 2.19 -12.71
C GLY A 119 9.63 2.94 -11.54
N HIS A 120 10.53 3.84 -11.86
CA HIS A 120 11.20 4.78 -10.95
C HIS A 120 11.19 6.18 -11.56
N LEU A 121 11.56 7.20 -10.79
CA LEU A 121 11.83 8.55 -11.30
C LEU A 121 13.23 8.61 -11.90
N GLU A 122 13.39 9.24 -13.06
CA GLU A 122 14.64 9.27 -13.86
C GLU A 122 15.90 9.56 -13.03
N ASP A 123 15.87 10.61 -12.20
CA ASP A 123 17.02 11.05 -11.39
C ASP A 123 17.10 10.37 -10.02
N GLU A 124 16.12 9.54 -9.66
CA GLU A 124 16.06 8.83 -8.39
C GLU A 124 15.78 7.33 -8.63
N PRO A 125 16.78 6.52 -9.04
CA PRO A 125 16.56 5.09 -9.39
C PRO A 125 15.97 4.21 -8.28
N MET A 126 15.97 4.71 -7.04
CA MET A 126 15.45 4.01 -5.86
C MET A 126 14.12 4.58 -5.38
N SER A 127 13.60 5.59 -6.07
CA SER A 127 12.19 5.97 -5.96
C SER A 127 11.33 4.85 -6.53
N SER A 128 10.04 4.89 -6.23
CA SER A 128 9.08 3.90 -6.71
C SER A 128 7.91 4.60 -7.36
N VAL A 129 7.59 4.19 -8.58
CA VAL A 129 6.37 4.51 -9.30
C VAL A 129 5.64 3.21 -9.58
N THR A 130 4.40 3.09 -9.13
CA THR A 130 3.57 1.91 -9.34
C THR A 130 2.18 2.35 -9.71
N LEU A 131 1.72 1.96 -10.90
CA LEU A 131 0.44 2.38 -11.49
C LEU A 131 -0.35 1.14 -11.87
N ALA A 132 -1.29 0.74 -11.02
CA ALA A 132 -2.12 -0.43 -11.20
C ALA A 132 -3.47 -0.08 -11.81
N VAL A 133 -3.85 -0.78 -12.89
CA VAL A 133 -5.13 -0.60 -13.58
C VAL A 133 -5.91 -1.88 -13.52
N VAL A 134 -7.12 -1.83 -12.95
CA VAL A 134 -8.08 -2.95 -12.94
C VAL A 134 -9.41 -2.44 -13.43
N ASP A 135 -10.00 -3.12 -14.42
CA ASP A 135 -11.29 -2.75 -15.03
C ASP A 135 -11.36 -1.25 -15.44
N GLY A 136 -10.24 -0.72 -15.97
CA GLY A 136 -10.12 0.68 -16.41
C GLY A 136 -9.91 1.72 -15.30
N VAL A 137 -9.88 1.31 -14.03
CA VAL A 137 -9.66 2.22 -12.89
C VAL A 137 -8.21 2.14 -12.42
N LEU A 138 -7.55 3.30 -12.32
CA LEU A 138 -6.18 3.44 -11.84
C LEU A 138 -6.13 3.55 -10.30
N SER A 139 -5.18 2.85 -9.70
CA SER A 139 -4.59 3.19 -8.40
C SER A 139 -3.08 3.36 -8.59
N GLY A 140 -2.54 4.51 -8.20
CA GLY A 140 -1.14 4.85 -8.38
C GLY A 140 -0.46 5.24 -7.08
N GLN A 141 0.82 4.91 -6.94
CA GLN A 141 1.68 5.33 -5.84
C GLN A 141 3.01 5.83 -6.39
N VAL A 142 3.49 6.95 -5.84
CA VAL A 142 4.81 7.52 -6.11
C VAL A 142 5.50 7.81 -4.79
N SER A 143 6.64 7.18 -4.52
CA SER A 143 7.43 7.38 -3.30
C SER A 143 8.85 7.74 -3.64
N HIS A 144 9.33 8.86 -3.11
CA HIS A 144 10.69 9.36 -3.35
C HIS A 144 11.12 10.30 -2.22
N ALA A 145 12.33 10.89 -2.32
CA ALA A 145 12.84 11.76 -1.25
C ALA A 145 11.96 13.00 -0.99
N GLY A 146 11.27 13.51 -2.02
CA GLY A 146 10.40 14.70 -1.92
C GLY A 146 9.00 14.45 -1.36
N GLY A 147 8.58 13.18 -1.22
CA GLY A 147 7.32 12.82 -0.58
C GLY A 147 6.70 11.52 -1.07
N LEU A 148 5.52 11.25 -0.50
CA LEU A 148 4.66 10.14 -0.87
C LEU A 148 3.39 10.70 -1.53
N TYR A 149 3.07 10.17 -2.70
CA TYR A 149 1.90 10.57 -3.48
C TYR A 149 1.06 9.36 -3.84
N GLU A 150 -0.24 9.58 -3.91
CA GLU A 150 -1.22 8.57 -4.29
C GLU A 150 -2.15 9.14 -5.37
N ILE A 151 -2.53 8.28 -6.33
CA ILE A 151 -3.55 8.54 -7.34
C ILE A 151 -4.67 7.52 -7.11
N THR A 152 -5.86 7.98 -6.74
CA THR A 152 -7.02 7.12 -6.46
C THR A 152 -8.26 7.58 -7.20
N ALA A 153 -9.33 6.79 -7.14
CA ALA A 153 -10.68 7.29 -7.38
C ALA A 153 -11.27 7.84 -6.07
N ASP A 154 -12.13 8.85 -6.14
CA ASP A 154 -12.99 9.24 -5.02
C ASP A 154 -14.31 8.44 -5.01
N ALA A 155 -15.26 8.85 -4.16
CA ALA A 155 -16.55 8.18 -4.03
C ALA A 155 -17.44 8.30 -5.27
N ASP A 156 -17.23 9.34 -6.07
CA ASP A 156 -17.98 9.64 -7.30
C ASP A 156 -17.26 9.10 -8.56
N GLY A 157 -16.07 8.52 -8.37
CA GLY A 157 -15.25 7.91 -9.42
C GLY A 157 -14.30 8.88 -10.12
N ALA A 158 -14.20 10.12 -9.66
CA ALA A 158 -13.23 11.08 -10.19
C ALA A 158 -11.81 10.69 -9.74
N ALA A 159 -10.82 10.89 -10.61
CA ALA A 159 -9.43 10.63 -10.23
C ALA A 159 -8.88 11.76 -9.36
N VAL A 160 -8.16 11.38 -8.32
CA VAL A 160 -7.68 12.29 -7.29
C VAL A 160 -6.21 12.02 -7.03
N VAL A 161 -5.39 13.08 -7.12
CA VAL A 161 -3.98 13.05 -6.69
C VAL A 161 -3.90 13.58 -5.27
N SER A 162 -3.18 12.88 -4.40
CA SER A 162 -2.95 13.29 -3.01
C SER A 162 -1.46 13.23 -2.68
N ARG A 163 -0.97 14.22 -1.92
CA ARG A 163 0.32 14.14 -1.20
C ARG A 163 0.06 13.77 0.25
N LEU A 164 0.80 12.79 0.76
CA LEU A 164 0.64 12.25 2.10
C LEU A 164 1.77 12.70 3.04
N ASP A 165 1.48 12.74 4.34
CA ASP A 165 2.46 12.87 5.42
C ASP A 165 2.87 11.46 5.89
N PRO A 166 4.07 10.97 5.51
CA PRO A 166 4.51 9.63 5.89
C PRO A 166 4.71 9.45 7.40
N SER A 167 4.85 10.54 8.18
CA SER A 167 4.98 10.45 9.64
C SER A 167 3.70 9.98 10.34
N ARG A 168 2.57 10.08 9.64
CA ARG A 168 1.25 9.61 10.08
C ARG A 168 0.99 8.15 9.73
N ILE A 169 1.89 7.53 8.96
CA ILE A 169 1.80 6.12 8.56
C ILE A 169 2.75 5.32 9.46
N GLN A 170 2.17 4.75 10.52
CA GLN A 170 2.87 3.92 11.49
C GLN A 170 2.43 2.47 11.29
N GLY A 171 3.33 1.51 11.50
CA GLY A 171 2.85 0.17 11.83
C GLY A 171 2.27 0.22 13.24
N ASP A 172 1.28 -0.63 13.53
CA ASP A 172 0.98 -0.94 14.92
C ASP A 172 1.91 -2.09 15.36
N GLU A 173 2.13 -2.23 16.66
CA GLU A 173 2.90 -3.38 17.16
C GLU A 173 2.25 -4.70 16.73
N PRO A 174 3.03 -5.72 16.34
CA PRO A 174 2.48 -7.02 15.95
C PRO A 174 1.66 -7.61 17.11
N VAL A 175 0.45 -8.08 16.81
CA VAL A 175 -0.42 -8.69 17.82
C VAL A 175 -0.12 -10.19 17.89
N GLY A 176 0.34 -10.61 19.06
CA GLY A 176 0.51 -12.02 19.39
C GLY A 176 1.79 -12.60 18.81
N LEU A 177 2.84 -12.62 19.63
CA LEU A 177 3.92 -13.59 19.48
C LEU A 177 3.30 -14.98 19.61
N LEU A 178 3.11 -15.67 18.50
CA LEU A 178 2.65 -17.05 18.53
C LEU A 178 3.80 -17.89 19.09
N SER A 179 3.78 -18.15 20.39
CA SER A 179 4.77 -19.00 21.06
C SER A 179 4.41 -20.45 20.84
N ARG A 180 5.24 -21.17 20.05
CA ARG A 180 5.27 -22.63 20.08
C ARG A 180 6.70 -23.16 19.86
N GLY A 181 7.34 -23.55 20.96
CA GLY A 181 8.52 -24.43 20.99
C GLY A 181 9.87 -23.72 21.10
N ALA A 182 10.86 -24.42 21.64
CA ALA A 182 12.24 -23.96 21.71
C ALA A 182 12.96 -24.21 20.38
N TRP A 183 13.77 -23.25 19.94
CA TRP A 183 14.62 -23.37 18.76
C TRP A 183 16.02 -23.91 19.14
N PRO A 184 16.59 -24.89 18.40
CA PRO A 184 18.01 -25.24 18.48
C PRO A 184 18.90 -24.12 17.91
N PRO A 185 20.16 -23.95 18.33
CA PRO A 185 20.98 -22.80 17.93
C PRO A 185 21.10 -22.62 16.40
N ASP A 186 21.10 -21.35 15.99
CA ASP A 186 21.38 -20.77 14.65
C ASP A 186 21.78 -21.76 13.54
N PRO A 187 20.91 -22.06 12.55
CA PRO A 187 21.32 -22.85 11.39
C PRO A 187 22.05 -21.96 10.38
N ASP A 188 23.23 -21.45 10.76
CA ASP A 188 24.30 -21.22 9.79
C ASP A 188 24.80 -22.57 9.21
N ALA A 189 24.30 -23.72 9.68
CA ALA A 189 24.77 -25.06 9.31
C ALA A 189 24.06 -25.73 8.10
N GLY A 190 23.05 -25.13 7.45
CA GLY A 190 22.38 -25.89 6.38
C GLY A 190 21.38 -25.21 5.45
N LEU A 191 21.02 -23.94 5.65
CA LEU A 191 20.11 -23.25 4.72
C LEU A 191 20.89 -22.26 3.85
N SER A 192 21.77 -22.81 3.01
CA SER A 192 22.21 -22.12 1.79
C SER A 192 21.24 -22.47 0.68
N ALA A 193 20.46 -21.49 0.23
CA ALA A 193 19.90 -21.53 -1.11
C ALA A 193 20.46 -20.36 -1.92
N ALA A 194 21.79 -20.26 -2.01
CA ALA A 194 22.39 -19.63 -3.17
C ALA A 194 22.17 -20.56 -4.38
N GLY A 195 21.19 -20.22 -5.24
CA GLY A 195 20.97 -20.91 -6.52
C GLY A 195 19.73 -21.82 -6.62
N GLY A 196 18.74 -21.68 -5.74
CA GLY A 196 17.45 -22.39 -5.88
C GLY A 196 16.48 -21.67 -6.83
N GLU A 197 15.50 -22.42 -7.35
CA GLU A 197 14.33 -21.86 -8.06
C GLU A 197 13.65 -20.76 -7.21
N LEU A 198 13.24 -19.66 -7.86
CA LEU A 198 12.57 -18.53 -7.22
C LEU A 198 11.32 -19.01 -6.48
N THR A 199 11.24 -18.76 -5.17
CA THR A 199 10.10 -19.21 -4.37
C THR A 199 8.89 -18.31 -4.61
N VAL A 200 7.74 -18.88 -4.96
CA VAL A 200 6.48 -18.13 -5.13
C VAL A 200 5.57 -18.40 -3.94
N ILE A 201 5.27 -17.35 -3.18
CA ILE A 201 4.31 -17.37 -2.07
C ILE A 201 2.97 -16.86 -2.59
N THR A 202 1.92 -17.64 -2.44
CA THR A 202 0.58 -17.28 -2.92
C THR A 202 -0.21 -16.53 -1.84
N VAL A 203 -0.94 -15.49 -2.25
CA VAL A 203 -1.71 -14.65 -1.31
C VAL A 203 -3.17 -14.57 -1.72
N ALA A 204 -4.07 -14.84 -0.76
CA ALA A 204 -5.49 -14.55 -0.88
C ALA A 204 -5.81 -13.23 -0.17
N ASN A 205 -6.19 -12.22 -0.94
CA ASN A 205 -6.59 -10.93 -0.42
C ASN A 205 -8.12 -10.86 -0.26
N PHE A 206 -8.56 -10.38 0.88
CA PHE A 206 -9.95 -10.06 1.17
C PHE A 206 -10.09 -8.57 1.43
N TYR A 207 -11.28 -8.03 1.16
CA TYR A 207 -11.60 -6.67 1.55
C TYR A 207 -13.05 -6.56 2.02
N THR A 208 -13.32 -5.64 2.94
CA THR A 208 -14.68 -5.45 3.48
C THR A 208 -15.53 -4.54 2.57
N LYS A 209 -16.83 -4.47 2.86
CA LYS A 209 -17.74 -3.52 2.20
C LYS A 209 -17.32 -2.06 2.46
N ALA A 210 -16.84 -1.75 3.65
CA ALA A 210 -16.44 -0.40 4.03
C ALA A 210 -15.16 0.02 3.29
N ALA A 211 -14.14 -0.85 3.26
CA ALA A 211 -12.91 -0.62 2.50
C ALA A 211 -13.20 -0.38 1.01
N LYS A 212 -14.05 -1.23 0.39
CA LYS A 212 -14.47 -1.07 -1.00
C LYS A 212 -15.15 0.28 -1.25
N LYS A 213 -16.08 0.68 -0.38
CA LYS A 213 -16.77 1.97 -0.49
C LYS A 213 -15.77 3.12 -0.38
N ARG A 214 -14.84 3.04 0.56
CA ARG A 214 -13.80 4.05 0.78
C ARG A 214 -12.85 4.18 -0.41
N ALA A 215 -12.59 3.09 -1.14
CA ALA A 215 -11.76 3.10 -2.33
C ALA A 215 -12.43 3.66 -3.59
N GLY A 216 -13.75 3.90 -3.58
CA GLY A 216 -14.50 4.30 -4.79
C GLY A 216 -15.00 3.12 -5.63
N GLY A 217 -14.96 1.89 -5.10
CA GLY A 217 -15.56 0.72 -5.76
C GLY A 217 -14.65 -0.52 -5.87
N PRO A 218 -15.15 -1.61 -6.49
CA PRO A 218 -14.43 -2.88 -6.57
C PRO A 218 -13.17 -2.81 -7.45
N ALA A 219 -13.19 -2.03 -8.53
CA ALA A 219 -12.05 -1.88 -9.43
C ALA A 219 -10.89 -1.16 -8.72
N ALA A 220 -11.18 -0.03 -8.07
CA ALA A 220 -10.19 0.78 -7.34
C ALA A 220 -9.50 0.01 -6.19
N ILE A 221 -10.26 -0.71 -5.34
CA ILE A 221 -9.64 -1.48 -4.26
C ILE A 221 -8.79 -2.64 -4.78
N LYS A 222 -9.22 -3.31 -5.85
CA LYS A 222 -8.42 -4.38 -6.49
C LYS A 222 -7.16 -3.82 -7.14
N ALA A 223 -7.23 -2.65 -7.75
CA ALA A 223 -6.06 -1.96 -8.31
C ALA A 223 -5.06 -1.60 -7.20
N SER A 224 -5.51 -1.04 -6.08
CA SER A 224 -4.65 -0.74 -4.93
C SER A 224 -3.97 -1.99 -4.36
N ILE A 225 -4.70 -3.10 -4.22
CA ILE A 225 -4.13 -4.39 -3.79
C ILE A 225 -3.09 -4.89 -4.81
N ALA A 226 -3.39 -4.84 -6.10
CA ALA A 226 -2.45 -5.26 -7.15
C ALA A 226 -1.17 -4.42 -7.16
N GLY A 227 -1.29 -3.10 -6.99
CA GLY A 227 -0.14 -2.21 -6.83
C GLY A 227 0.73 -2.59 -5.63
N ASN A 228 0.13 -2.96 -4.50
CA ASN A 228 0.85 -3.42 -3.32
C ASN A 228 1.56 -4.77 -3.52
N ILE A 229 0.97 -5.69 -4.29
CA ILE A 229 1.66 -6.93 -4.71
C ILE A 229 2.93 -6.59 -5.50
N ALA A 230 2.82 -5.73 -6.52
CA ALA A 230 3.95 -5.33 -7.35
C ALA A 230 5.03 -4.60 -6.55
N ARG A 231 4.64 -3.67 -5.66
CA ARG A 231 5.58 -2.93 -4.78
C ARG A 231 6.32 -3.85 -3.82
N THR A 232 5.64 -4.86 -3.28
CA THR A 232 6.28 -5.87 -2.42
C THR A 232 7.29 -6.71 -3.24
N ASN A 233 6.95 -7.08 -4.47
CA ASN A 233 7.86 -7.79 -5.36
C ASN A 233 9.07 -6.93 -5.78
N THR A 234 8.89 -5.64 -6.06
CA THR A 234 9.99 -4.68 -6.25
C THR A 234 10.89 -4.65 -5.02
N ALA A 235 10.32 -4.56 -3.82
CA ALA A 235 11.11 -4.57 -2.59
C ALA A 235 11.95 -5.84 -2.42
N TYR A 236 11.41 -7.02 -2.78
CA TYR A 236 12.19 -8.25 -2.79
C TYR A 236 13.36 -8.20 -3.80
N ILE A 237 13.12 -7.70 -5.03
CA ILE A 237 14.14 -7.55 -6.06
C ILE A 237 15.28 -6.66 -5.55
N GLU A 238 14.95 -5.44 -5.12
CA GLU A 238 15.93 -4.44 -4.70
C GLU A 238 16.75 -4.87 -3.47
N SER A 239 16.12 -5.67 -2.61
CA SER A 239 16.74 -6.16 -1.37
C SER A 239 17.53 -7.45 -1.55
N GLY A 240 17.51 -8.07 -2.73
CA GLY A 240 18.15 -9.36 -2.99
C GLY A 240 17.48 -10.51 -2.23
N VAL A 241 16.15 -10.51 -2.21
CA VAL A 241 15.34 -11.60 -1.64
C VAL A 241 14.88 -12.52 -2.78
N ASP A 242 15.01 -13.83 -2.57
CA ASP A 242 14.82 -14.90 -3.56
C ASP A 242 13.39 -15.48 -3.52
N GLN A 243 12.40 -14.62 -3.25
CA GLN A 243 10.99 -14.97 -3.27
C GLN A 243 10.14 -13.89 -3.96
N ARG A 244 9.00 -14.27 -4.51
CA ARG A 244 7.95 -13.34 -4.97
C ARG A 244 6.61 -13.74 -4.40
N ILE A 245 5.73 -12.77 -4.26
CA ILE A 245 4.33 -13.02 -3.94
C ILE A 245 3.47 -13.01 -5.20
N LYS A 246 2.49 -13.91 -5.24
CA LYS A 246 1.51 -14.01 -6.31
C LYS A 246 0.09 -14.01 -5.74
N GLN A 247 -0.74 -13.13 -6.25
CA GLN A 247 -2.13 -13.08 -5.89
C GLN A 247 -2.91 -14.25 -6.52
N VAL A 248 -3.62 -15.04 -5.69
CA VAL A 248 -4.47 -16.16 -6.14
C VAL A 248 -5.97 -15.93 -5.89
N SER A 249 -6.31 -14.95 -5.06
CA SER A 249 -7.68 -14.45 -4.90
C SER A 249 -7.72 -13.00 -4.47
N VAL A 250 -8.73 -12.27 -4.93
CA VAL A 250 -9.14 -10.97 -4.40
C VAL A 250 -10.65 -10.93 -4.31
N ARG A 251 -11.20 -10.92 -3.10
CA ARG A 251 -12.64 -11.05 -2.90
C ARG A 251 -13.17 -10.12 -1.82
N GLN A 252 -14.36 -9.58 -2.06
CA GLN A 252 -15.09 -8.94 -0.98
C GLN A 252 -15.54 -10.03 0.02
N ILE A 253 -15.31 -9.82 1.31
CA ILE A 253 -15.83 -10.68 2.36
C ILE A 253 -17.05 -10.05 3.03
N ASN A 254 -18.03 -10.88 3.41
CA ASN A 254 -19.20 -10.41 4.16
C ASN A 254 -18.87 -10.31 5.66
N TYR A 255 -17.97 -9.38 5.99
CA TYR A 255 -17.53 -9.10 7.34
C TYR A 255 -17.79 -7.63 7.66
N LYS A 256 -18.25 -7.37 8.89
CA LYS A 256 -18.36 -6.02 9.45
C LYS A 256 -17.19 -5.82 10.40
N GLU A 257 -16.36 -4.84 10.07
CA GLU A 257 -15.21 -4.41 10.87
C GLU A 257 -15.61 -4.08 12.30
N THR A 258 -14.72 -4.40 13.24
CA THR A 258 -14.94 -4.07 14.66
C THR A 258 -14.50 -2.66 15.02
N GLY A 259 -13.67 -2.03 14.18
CA GLY A 259 -12.91 -0.83 14.53
C GLY A 259 -11.60 -1.13 15.29
N SER A 260 -11.25 -2.42 15.48
CA SER A 260 -9.98 -2.88 16.05
C SER A 260 -9.35 -3.90 15.12
N ILE A 261 -8.26 -3.53 14.44
CA ILE A 261 -7.56 -4.44 13.52
C ILE A 261 -7.04 -5.70 14.23
N SER A 262 -6.68 -5.60 15.51
CA SER A 262 -6.29 -6.74 16.34
C SER A 262 -7.43 -7.74 16.52
N THR A 263 -8.65 -7.24 16.79
CA THR A 263 -9.84 -8.09 16.93
C THR A 263 -10.23 -8.69 15.58
N ASP A 264 -10.12 -7.91 14.50
CA ASP A 264 -10.39 -8.37 13.15
C ASP A 264 -9.38 -9.45 12.70
N LEU A 265 -8.11 -9.35 13.10
CA LEU A 265 -7.08 -10.36 12.85
C LEU A 265 -7.37 -11.68 13.58
N ILE A 266 -7.76 -11.60 14.86
CA ILE A 266 -8.15 -12.78 15.64
C ILE A 266 -9.29 -13.52 14.93
N ARG A 267 -10.33 -12.79 14.49
CA ARG A 267 -11.47 -13.36 13.78
C ARG A 267 -11.14 -13.85 12.38
N LEU A 268 -10.11 -13.29 11.73
CA LEU A 268 -9.68 -13.71 10.40
C LEU A 268 -8.95 -15.05 10.47
N ALA A 269 -8.22 -15.31 11.55
CA ALA A 269 -7.43 -16.53 11.72
C ALA A 269 -8.18 -17.66 12.44
N ASP A 270 -9.21 -17.34 13.22
CA ASP A 270 -10.01 -18.33 13.95
C ASP A 270 -10.88 -19.16 13.00
N THR A 271 -10.56 -20.45 12.88
CA THR A 271 -11.29 -21.42 12.04
C THR A 271 -12.59 -21.93 12.69
N THR A 272 -12.77 -21.66 13.98
CA THR A 272 -13.88 -22.17 14.79
C THR A 272 -15.00 -21.13 14.92
N ASP A 273 -14.67 -19.85 14.81
CA ASP A 273 -15.65 -18.76 14.86
C ASP A 273 -16.55 -18.71 13.62
N ARG A 274 -17.63 -17.91 13.70
CA ARG A 274 -18.61 -17.79 12.63
C ARG A 274 -18.37 -16.61 11.68
N PHE A 275 -17.35 -15.79 11.91
CA PHE A 275 -17.21 -14.50 11.26
C PHE A 275 -16.66 -14.61 9.84
N MET A 276 -15.54 -15.31 9.66
CA MET A 276 -14.82 -15.31 8.37
C MET A 276 -14.47 -16.70 7.85
N LYS A 277 -15.29 -17.72 8.14
CA LYS A 277 -15.14 -19.10 7.59
C LYS A 277 -14.91 -19.14 6.07
N SER A 278 -15.57 -18.24 5.33
CA SER A 278 -15.41 -18.14 3.87
C SER A 278 -14.00 -17.75 3.43
N ALA A 279 -13.24 -17.02 4.27
CA ALA A 279 -11.83 -16.74 4.02
C ALA A 279 -11.00 -18.03 4.00
N HIS A 280 -11.19 -18.90 5.00
CA HIS A 280 -10.52 -20.20 5.05
C HIS A 280 -10.95 -21.14 3.92
N THR A 281 -12.25 -21.18 3.57
CA THR A 281 -12.72 -21.95 2.41
C THR A 281 -12.01 -21.51 1.12
N VAL A 282 -11.87 -20.20 0.91
CA VAL A 282 -11.17 -19.66 -0.27
C VAL A 282 -9.65 -19.90 -0.18
N ARG A 283 -9.03 -19.73 1.00
CA ARG A 283 -7.61 -20.01 1.23
C ARG A 283 -7.28 -21.44 0.80
N ASN A 284 -8.03 -22.41 1.31
CA ASN A 284 -7.83 -23.83 1.02
C ASN A 284 -8.08 -24.15 -0.46
N ALA A 285 -9.19 -23.64 -1.02
CA ALA A 285 -9.55 -23.87 -2.42
C ALA A 285 -8.55 -23.26 -3.42
N LYS A 286 -7.92 -22.14 -3.06
CA LYS A 286 -6.91 -21.46 -3.89
C LYS A 286 -5.48 -21.82 -3.52
N LYS A 287 -5.29 -22.69 -2.52
CA LYS A 287 -3.98 -23.05 -1.95
C LYS A 287 -3.15 -21.83 -1.59
N ALA A 288 -3.79 -20.83 -0.97
CA ALA A 288 -3.14 -19.59 -0.62
C ALA A 288 -2.27 -19.77 0.64
N ASP A 289 -0.98 -19.47 0.51
CA ASP A 289 0.00 -19.57 1.57
C ASP A 289 -0.26 -18.49 2.64
N LEU A 290 -0.51 -17.25 2.22
CA LEU A 290 -0.82 -16.10 3.09
C LEU A 290 -2.24 -15.55 2.83
N VAL A 291 -2.79 -14.89 3.84
CA VAL A 291 -4.11 -14.23 3.80
C VAL A 291 -4.02 -12.82 4.37
N SER A 292 -4.47 -11.83 3.60
CA SER A 292 -4.58 -10.46 4.06
C SER A 292 -6.01 -9.95 3.96
N LEU A 293 -6.49 -9.28 5.01
CA LEU A 293 -7.77 -8.58 5.01
C LEU A 293 -7.56 -7.07 4.98
N ILE A 294 -8.15 -6.42 3.98
CA ILE A 294 -8.16 -4.97 3.87
C ILE A 294 -9.44 -4.42 4.49
N VAL A 295 -9.29 -3.60 5.52
CA VAL A 295 -10.38 -2.94 6.25
C VAL A 295 -10.35 -1.42 6.02
N SER A 296 -11.48 -0.74 6.18
CA SER A 296 -11.50 0.71 6.18
C SER A 296 -10.83 1.22 7.44
N GLN A 297 -9.94 2.20 7.31
CA GLN A 297 -9.34 2.87 8.45
C GLN A 297 -10.42 3.50 9.34
N ALA A 298 -10.28 3.31 10.66
CA ALA A 298 -11.24 3.85 11.62
C ALA A 298 -11.06 5.36 11.86
N VAL A 299 -9.84 5.89 11.67
CA VAL A 299 -9.47 7.30 11.85
C VAL A 299 -8.74 7.85 10.62
N THR A 300 -8.74 9.16 10.41
CA THR A 300 -8.14 9.82 9.23
C THR A 300 -6.74 10.39 9.43
N TRP A 301 -6.23 10.39 10.65
CA TRP A 301 -4.94 11.01 10.98
C TRP A 301 -3.81 10.02 11.22
N ARG A 302 -4.11 8.72 11.21
CA ARG A 302 -3.13 7.62 11.23
C ARG A 302 -3.69 6.42 10.47
N CYS A 303 -2.86 5.44 10.20
CA CYS A 303 -3.29 4.09 9.91
C CYS A 303 -2.38 3.08 10.61
N GLY A 304 -2.86 1.84 10.72
CA GLY A 304 -2.11 0.69 11.21
C GLY A 304 -2.31 -0.56 10.35
N GLY A 305 -1.37 -1.48 10.49
CA GLY A 305 -1.46 -2.85 10.03
C GLY A 305 -1.14 -3.77 11.20
N VAL A 306 -1.61 -5.02 11.13
CA VAL A 306 -1.27 -6.03 12.11
C VAL A 306 -1.18 -7.40 11.47
N ALA A 307 -0.20 -8.18 11.88
CA ALA A 307 -0.01 -9.55 11.45
C ALA A 307 0.36 -10.45 12.62
N TYR A 308 0.06 -11.74 12.47
CA TYR A 308 0.67 -12.74 13.34
C TYR A 308 2.14 -12.87 13.00
N THR A 309 2.98 -12.74 14.02
CA THR A 309 4.42 -12.92 13.88
C THR A 309 4.83 -14.20 14.62
N PRO A 310 5.48 -15.16 13.93
CA PRO A 310 6.04 -16.31 14.60
C PRO A 310 7.11 -15.89 15.59
N SER A 311 7.12 -16.53 16.76
CA SER A 311 8.14 -16.33 17.79
C SER A 311 8.78 -17.66 18.14
N ASN A 312 10.11 -17.67 18.33
CA ASN A 312 10.87 -18.85 18.77
C ASN A 312 10.75 -20.08 17.87
N GLY A 313 10.61 -19.90 16.56
CA GLY A 313 10.51 -21.03 15.64
C GLY A 313 10.25 -20.61 14.20
N PRO A 314 10.22 -21.59 13.27
CA PRO A 314 9.88 -21.31 11.89
C PRO A 314 8.40 -20.89 11.82
N PRO A 315 8.02 -20.06 10.84
CA PRO A 315 6.64 -19.67 10.66
C PRO A 315 5.79 -20.93 10.35
N GLY A 316 4.56 -20.97 10.87
CA GLY A 316 3.58 -22.04 10.61
C GLY A 316 2.23 -21.47 10.16
N ASP A 317 1.31 -22.34 9.74
CA ASP A 317 0.03 -21.95 9.10
C ASP A 317 -0.84 -20.96 9.88
N THR A 318 -0.73 -20.99 11.22
CA THR A 318 -1.43 -20.07 12.12
C THR A 318 -0.91 -18.63 12.02
N GLY A 319 0.33 -18.46 11.54
CA GLY A 319 0.98 -17.17 11.33
C GLY A 319 0.73 -16.56 9.96
N ALA A 320 -0.21 -17.08 9.16
CA ALA A 320 -0.39 -16.68 7.76
C ALA A 320 -1.27 -15.43 7.54
N PHE A 321 -1.79 -14.83 8.60
CA PHE A 321 -2.86 -13.83 8.52
C PHE A 321 -2.40 -12.43 8.88
N SER A 322 -2.88 -11.44 8.13
CA SER A 322 -2.68 -10.01 8.36
C SER A 322 -3.95 -9.21 8.10
N VAL A 323 -4.07 -8.06 8.77
CA VAL A 323 -5.11 -7.05 8.56
C VAL A 323 -4.43 -5.70 8.30
N ILE A 324 -4.84 -5.01 7.24
CA ILE A 324 -4.26 -3.71 6.84
C ILE A 324 -5.38 -2.69 6.66
N GLU A 325 -5.22 -1.50 7.22
CA GLU A 325 -6.17 -0.40 7.01
C GLU A 325 -6.00 0.29 5.64
N PHE A 326 -7.12 0.73 5.08
CA PHE A 326 -7.20 1.48 3.81
C PHE A 326 -7.86 2.85 4.04
N PRO A 327 -7.46 3.93 3.33
CA PRO A 327 -6.43 3.99 2.28
C PRO A 327 -4.97 4.13 2.73
N LEU A 328 -4.69 4.84 3.82
CA LEU A 328 -3.35 5.39 4.08
C LEU A 328 -2.23 4.32 4.09
N CYS A 329 -2.47 3.17 4.70
CA CYS A 329 -1.45 2.12 4.83
C CYS A 329 -1.22 1.36 3.51
N MET A 330 -2.21 1.35 2.62
CA MET A 330 -2.09 0.80 1.27
C MET A 330 -1.40 1.77 0.29
N ALA A 331 -1.33 3.07 0.63
CA ALA A 331 -0.56 4.05 -0.14
C ALA A 331 0.95 3.99 0.16
N ASP A 332 1.35 3.44 1.32
CA ASP A 332 2.74 3.18 1.71
C ASP A 332 3.04 1.67 1.76
N ILE A 333 4.21 1.25 2.24
CA ILE A 333 4.70 -0.13 2.19
C ILE A 333 4.15 -1.05 3.30
N VAL A 334 3.10 -0.65 4.03
CA VAL A 334 2.59 -1.39 5.20
C VAL A 334 2.10 -2.79 4.81
N TYR A 335 1.54 -2.98 3.62
CA TYR A 335 1.21 -4.31 3.12
C TYR A 335 2.43 -5.26 3.12
N ALA A 336 3.58 -4.79 2.61
CA ALA A 336 4.83 -5.57 2.63
C ALA A 336 5.38 -5.76 4.05
N HIS A 337 5.16 -4.79 4.93
CA HIS A 337 5.54 -4.86 6.35
C HIS A 337 4.80 -5.99 7.07
N GLU A 338 3.47 -6.03 6.95
CA GLU A 338 2.65 -7.05 7.60
C GLU A 338 2.94 -8.46 7.06
N LEU A 339 3.14 -8.61 5.75
CA LEU A 339 3.60 -9.89 5.21
C LEU A 339 5.00 -10.25 5.74
N GLY A 340 5.88 -9.25 5.93
CA GLY A 340 7.18 -9.41 6.59
C GLY A 340 7.05 -10.08 7.96
N HIS A 341 6.11 -9.62 8.78
CA HIS A 341 5.77 -10.24 10.06
C HIS A 341 5.28 -11.68 9.93
N ASN A 342 4.35 -11.96 9.02
CA ASN A 342 3.90 -13.34 8.75
C ASN A 342 5.07 -14.29 8.41
N MET A 343 6.15 -13.76 7.83
CA MET A 343 7.35 -14.50 7.43
C MET A 343 8.49 -14.47 8.46
N GLY A 344 8.25 -13.92 9.65
CA GLY A 344 9.19 -13.96 10.78
C GLY A 344 10.12 -12.75 10.92
N LEU A 345 9.81 -11.63 10.26
CA LEU A 345 10.56 -10.39 10.45
C LEU A 345 10.06 -9.61 11.67
N MET A 346 10.97 -8.84 12.25
CA MET A 346 10.73 -7.95 13.38
C MET A 346 11.06 -6.50 13.05
N HIS A 347 10.55 -5.61 13.88
CA HIS A 347 10.85 -4.19 13.79
C HIS A 347 12.35 -3.89 13.90
N ASP A 348 12.77 -2.66 13.60
CA ASP A 348 14.12 -2.24 13.92
C ASP A 348 14.39 -2.23 15.44
N TRP A 349 15.67 -2.32 15.80
CA TRP A 349 16.11 -2.42 17.19
C TRP A 349 15.81 -1.21 18.08
N TYR A 350 15.46 -0.05 17.51
CA TYR A 350 15.01 1.08 18.32
C TYR A 350 13.55 0.89 18.73
N ALA A 351 12.72 0.38 17.83
CA ALA A 351 11.30 0.11 18.08
C ALA A 351 11.07 -1.11 18.97
N SER A 352 11.77 -2.23 18.72
CA SER A 352 11.59 -3.49 19.46
C SER A 352 12.91 -4.18 19.77
N ASP A 353 13.01 -4.81 20.95
CA ASP A 353 14.11 -5.72 21.31
C ASP A 353 13.73 -7.20 21.25
N ASP A 354 12.59 -7.54 20.64
CA ASP A 354 12.17 -8.91 20.38
C ASP A 354 13.01 -9.54 19.25
N THR A 355 13.56 -10.72 19.48
CA THR A 355 14.42 -11.42 18.51
C THR A 355 13.68 -12.21 17.43
N GLY A 356 12.36 -12.37 17.53
CA GLY A 356 11.51 -13.05 16.57
C GLY A 356 11.94 -14.46 16.15
N THR A 357 11.66 -14.82 14.90
CA THR A 357 12.11 -16.10 14.30
C THR A 357 13.63 -16.14 14.11
N PHE A 358 14.20 -15.05 13.60
CA PHE A 358 15.64 -14.90 13.44
C PHE A 358 16.09 -13.63 14.13
N ASN A 359 17.04 -13.75 15.04
CA ASN A 359 17.60 -12.64 15.83
C ASN A 359 18.31 -11.55 14.99
N TYR A 360 18.46 -11.76 13.68
CA TYR A 360 18.96 -10.78 12.72
C TYR A 360 17.86 -10.25 11.78
N GLY A 361 16.64 -10.80 11.83
CA GLY A 361 15.51 -10.52 10.94
C GLY A 361 14.81 -9.19 11.22
N HIS A 362 15.58 -8.11 11.40
CA HIS A 362 15.09 -6.81 11.84
C HIS A 362 15.12 -5.75 10.74
N GLY A 363 14.28 -4.72 10.90
CA GLY A 363 14.42 -3.47 10.17
C GLY A 363 15.74 -2.74 10.43
N HIS A 364 16.08 -1.80 9.55
CA HIS A 364 17.25 -0.94 9.65
C HIS A 364 16.86 0.55 9.50
N VAL A 365 17.46 1.36 10.36
CA VAL A 365 17.41 2.82 10.33
C VAL A 365 18.81 3.35 10.07
N ASP A 366 18.97 4.17 9.03
CA ASP A 366 20.19 4.93 8.79
C ASP A 366 19.95 6.42 9.08
N THR A 367 20.38 6.86 10.26
CA THR A 367 20.21 8.25 10.72
C THR A 367 21.15 9.25 10.04
N LYS A 368 22.16 8.77 9.28
CA LYS A 368 23.10 9.64 8.57
C LYS A 368 22.57 10.04 7.19
N LYS A 369 22.01 9.10 6.45
CA LYS A 369 21.33 9.33 5.16
C LYS A 369 19.82 9.47 5.29
N LYS A 370 19.30 9.42 6.52
CA LYS A 370 17.92 9.68 6.89
C LYS A 370 16.93 8.78 6.14
N PHE A 371 17.19 7.48 6.12
CA PHE A 371 16.26 6.51 5.55
C PHE A 371 15.97 5.35 6.50
N VAL A 372 14.80 4.73 6.33
CA VAL A 372 14.40 3.52 7.04
C VAL A 372 13.92 2.45 6.06
N THR A 373 14.19 1.19 6.36
CA THR A 373 13.72 0.03 5.59
C THR A 373 12.27 -0.33 5.94
N ILE A 374 11.65 -1.25 5.20
CA ILE A 374 10.26 -1.69 5.33
C ILE A 374 9.88 -2.05 6.77
N MET A 375 10.71 -2.85 7.45
CA MET A 375 10.43 -3.29 8.83
C MET A 375 10.83 -2.26 9.89
N ALA A 376 11.22 -1.04 9.52
CA ALA A 376 11.68 -0.03 10.48
C ALA A 376 10.67 1.10 10.66
N TYR A 377 10.58 1.60 11.89
CA TYR A 377 9.79 2.77 12.23
C TYR A 377 10.60 4.05 12.11
N LEU A 378 9.89 5.17 11.95
CA LEU A 378 10.49 6.50 11.94
C LEU A 378 10.89 6.98 13.35
N SER A 379 10.55 6.22 14.40
CA SER A 379 10.68 6.59 15.81
C SER A 379 12.13 6.89 16.22
N HIS A 380 13.12 6.16 15.68
CA HIS A 380 14.53 6.45 15.97
C HIS A 380 14.96 7.81 15.39
N CYS A 381 14.53 8.11 14.16
CA CYS A 381 14.81 9.39 13.53
C CYS A 381 14.09 10.54 14.27
N GLN A 382 12.82 10.34 14.63
CA GLN A 382 12.03 11.32 15.39
C GLN A 382 12.67 11.64 16.75
N ALA A 383 13.16 10.62 17.46
CA ALA A 383 13.86 10.80 18.74
C ALA A 383 15.18 11.58 18.63
N LEU A 384 15.72 11.71 17.42
CA LEU A 384 16.91 12.50 17.11
C LEU A 384 16.57 13.85 16.45
N GLY A 385 15.28 14.21 16.33
CA GLY A 385 14.84 15.40 15.60
C GLY A 385 15.11 15.35 14.09
N LEU A 386 15.18 14.15 13.52
CA LEU A 386 15.45 13.93 12.10
C LEU A 386 14.17 13.54 11.36
N THR A 387 13.99 14.10 10.15
CA THR A 387 13.02 13.60 9.18
C THR A 387 13.67 12.54 8.32
N CYS A 388 13.16 11.31 8.39
CA CYS A 388 13.62 10.19 7.57
C CYS A 388 12.53 9.75 6.58
N THR A 389 12.96 9.18 5.46
CA THR A 389 12.07 8.61 4.44
C THR A 389 12.10 7.09 4.51
N ARG A 390 10.92 6.48 4.46
CA ARG A 390 10.78 5.03 4.34
C ARG A 390 10.85 4.63 2.87
N TYR A 391 11.74 3.69 2.55
CA TYR A 391 11.89 3.16 1.20
C TYR A 391 11.47 1.71 1.13
N ALA A 392 11.03 1.27 -0.06
CA ALA A 392 10.62 -0.11 -0.35
C ALA A 392 11.83 -1.08 -0.38
N LEU A 393 12.54 -1.19 0.74
CA LEU A 393 13.74 -1.98 0.93
C LEU A 393 13.61 -2.80 2.20
N PHE A 394 13.87 -4.10 2.15
CA PHE A 394 14.19 -4.90 3.31
C PHE A 394 15.67 -4.74 3.66
N SER A 395 16.00 -4.86 4.95
CA SER A 395 17.37 -4.68 5.41
C SER A 395 18.30 -5.77 4.85
N ASN A 396 19.43 -5.36 4.28
CA ASN A 396 20.44 -6.28 3.77
C ASN A 396 21.86 -5.66 3.87
N PRO A 397 22.77 -6.19 4.70
CA PRO A 397 24.11 -5.63 4.87
C PRO A 397 25.02 -5.77 3.65
N LYS A 398 24.60 -6.53 2.62
CA LYS A 398 25.31 -6.68 1.34
C LYS A 398 24.85 -5.66 0.29
N LYS A 399 23.66 -5.06 0.45
CA LYS A 399 23.12 -4.03 -0.45
C LYS A 399 23.44 -2.64 0.07
N LYS A 400 23.56 -1.68 -0.84
CA LYS A 400 23.80 -0.27 -0.51
C LYS A 400 22.69 0.61 -1.09
N PHE A 401 22.34 1.64 -0.34
CA PHE A 401 21.47 2.73 -0.73
C PHE A 401 22.10 4.06 -0.29
N LEU A 402 22.16 5.05 -1.18
CA LEU A 402 22.83 6.34 -0.95
C LEU A 402 24.27 6.18 -0.42
N GLY A 403 24.98 5.17 -0.92
CA GLY A 403 26.35 4.82 -0.52
C GLY A 403 26.50 4.12 0.84
N ARG A 404 25.40 3.88 1.58
CA ARG A 404 25.38 3.24 2.90
C ARG A 404 24.70 1.89 2.84
N LYS A 405 25.10 0.94 3.70
CA LYS A 405 24.47 -0.38 3.73
C LYS A 405 23.00 -0.24 4.13
N THR A 406 22.11 -1.05 3.56
CA THR A 406 20.68 -1.05 3.96
C THR A 406 20.41 -1.95 5.17
N GLY A 407 21.45 -2.52 5.77
CA GLY A 407 21.37 -3.36 6.96
C GLY A 407 22.70 -3.45 7.67
N VAL A 408 22.71 -4.20 8.77
CA VAL A 408 23.89 -4.37 9.63
C VAL A 408 24.23 -5.86 9.68
N GLY A 409 25.47 -6.20 9.34
CA GLY A 409 25.98 -7.56 9.45
C GLY A 409 26.47 -7.89 10.86
N GLY A 410 26.84 -9.15 11.08
CA GLY A 410 27.42 -9.61 12.35
C GLY A 410 26.44 -10.40 13.23
N LYS A 411 26.88 -10.74 14.44
CA LYS A 411 26.18 -11.64 15.38
C LYS A 411 25.61 -10.94 16.61
N LYS A 412 25.69 -9.59 16.69
CA LYS A 412 25.21 -8.86 17.88
C LYS A 412 23.68 -8.75 17.82
N THR A 413 23.02 -9.37 18.81
CA THR A 413 21.56 -9.51 18.84
C THR A 413 20.95 -9.27 20.22
N LYS A 414 21.77 -8.83 21.19
CA LYS A 414 21.33 -8.43 22.54
C LYS A 414 21.23 -6.91 22.64
N CYS A 415 20.24 -6.34 21.97
CA CYS A 415 20.07 -4.90 21.82
C CYS A 415 18.88 -4.46 22.67
N LYS A 416 18.75 -3.16 22.91
CA LYS A 416 17.65 -2.63 23.72
C LYS A 416 16.91 -1.57 22.94
N ALA A 417 15.59 -1.67 22.96
CA ALA A 417 14.69 -0.68 22.40
C ALA A 417 14.94 0.71 23.03
N GLY A 418 14.60 1.76 22.29
CA GLY A 418 14.75 3.16 22.72
C GLY A 418 16.19 3.68 22.81
N LYS A 419 17.21 2.90 22.40
CA LYS A 419 18.60 3.38 22.43
C LYS A 419 18.91 4.23 21.20
N THR A 420 19.13 5.52 21.42
CA THR A 420 19.37 6.52 20.36
C THR A 420 20.76 6.43 19.73
N LYS A 421 21.76 5.86 20.42
CA LYS A 421 23.09 5.62 19.84
C LYS A 421 22.96 4.55 18.73
N PRO A 422 23.58 4.77 17.54
CA PRO A 422 23.52 3.81 16.44
C PRO A 422 23.88 2.40 16.90
N SER A 423 22.94 1.49 16.72
CA SER A 423 23.12 0.10 17.06
C SER A 423 23.94 -0.60 15.98
N ASN A 424 25.00 -1.33 16.39
CA ASN A 424 25.70 -2.27 15.52
C ASN A 424 25.06 -3.67 15.55
N CYS A 425 23.78 -3.74 15.91
CA CYS A 425 23.04 -4.98 15.98
C CYS A 425 22.58 -5.46 14.61
N ALA A 426 22.53 -6.78 14.45
CA ALA A 426 22.25 -7.42 13.19
C ALA A 426 20.88 -6.99 12.64
N ALA A 427 20.85 -6.57 11.38
CA ALA A 427 19.64 -6.21 10.65
C ALA A 427 19.81 -6.72 9.21
N ASN A 428 19.22 -7.88 8.93
CA ASN A 428 19.31 -8.63 7.69
C ASN A 428 18.01 -9.40 7.42
N ALA A 429 16.94 -8.64 7.19
CA ALA A 429 15.64 -9.16 6.80
C ALA A 429 15.69 -9.98 5.51
N ALA A 430 16.54 -9.61 4.55
CA ALA A 430 16.69 -10.36 3.30
C ALA A 430 17.12 -11.82 3.55
N ARG A 431 18.10 -12.04 4.45
CA ARG A 431 18.50 -13.41 4.84
C ARG A 431 17.36 -14.15 5.55
N ALA A 432 16.62 -13.48 6.42
CA ALA A 432 15.51 -14.10 7.14
C ALA A 432 14.40 -14.57 6.17
N LEU A 433 14.02 -13.71 5.21
CA LEU A 433 13.04 -14.05 4.18
C LEU A 433 13.51 -15.19 3.27
N ASN A 434 14.78 -15.20 2.86
CA ASN A 434 15.32 -16.31 2.05
C ASN A 434 15.31 -17.64 2.81
N ASN A 435 15.42 -17.61 4.14
CA ASN A 435 15.33 -18.81 4.97
C ASN A 435 13.89 -19.27 5.20
N THR A 436 12.92 -18.35 5.29
CA THR A 436 11.51 -18.69 5.53
C THR A 436 10.69 -18.91 4.27
N GLY A 437 11.12 -18.41 3.10
CA GLY A 437 10.31 -18.39 1.89
C GLY A 437 9.72 -19.74 1.50
N LYS A 438 10.53 -20.81 1.49
CA LYS A 438 10.06 -22.17 1.19
C LYS A 438 9.15 -22.76 2.26
N ILE A 439 9.34 -22.38 3.51
CA ILE A 439 8.48 -22.80 4.64
C ILE A 439 7.10 -22.16 4.47
N VAL A 440 7.06 -20.86 4.18
CA VAL A 440 5.82 -20.12 4.00
C VAL A 440 5.08 -20.57 2.73
N ALA A 441 5.78 -20.82 1.62
CA ALA A 441 5.19 -21.36 0.38
C ALA A 441 4.62 -22.80 0.52
N ALA A 442 4.82 -23.43 1.69
CA ALA A 442 4.27 -24.73 2.02
C ALA A 442 3.03 -24.66 2.93
N PHE A 443 2.54 -23.45 3.27
CA PHE A 443 1.42 -23.28 4.19
C PHE A 443 0.08 -23.79 3.66
N ARG A 444 -0.74 -24.47 4.48
CA ARG A 444 -1.99 -25.10 4.01
C ARG A 444 -3.24 -24.78 4.80
#